data_AF-A0A7J8RQW9-F1
#
_entry.id   AF-A0A7J8RQW9-F1
#
_cell.length_a   1.000
_cell.length_b   1.000
_cell.length_c   1.000
_cell.angle_alpha   90.00
_cell.angle_beta   90.00
_cell.angle_gamma   90.00
#
_symmetry.space_group_name_H-M   'P 1'
#
loop_
_entity.id
_entity.type
_entity.pdbx_description
1 polymer ?
#
loop_
_entity_poly.entity_id
_entity_poly.type
_entity_poly.pdbx_seq_one_letter_code
_entity_poly.pdbx_strand_id
1 'polypeptide(L)'
;MSEMANTDPEGIDAVRMTWNVWPRTKVEASKCVIPLAATIAPIRPHPDIPTLPYAPLRCRTCSAALNAFARVDFVAKIWICPFCYQRNHFPPHYAMISETNLPCELYPQYTTVQYTLQPDPNNPSSAPQLPPVFVFVLDTCMIEEELEFVKSAMKQAIGLLPENALVGFVSFGTQAHVHELGFSDMSKVYVFRGNKEITKEQVLEQLGLGAAGRRPTAGYPKGLQNGFTNTGVNRFLLPASDCEFTLNSLLDELQTDQWPVQAGHRASRCTGVALSVAAGLLGACLPGTGARIVALVGGPCTEGPGTIVSKDLSEPVRSHKDLDKDAAPYFKKAVKFYDSLAKQLVSQGHVLDLFASALDQLTLLIRMDSLYKVFGSVLPLNYSHGLNLNIEEPAEADKI
;
A
#
# COMPACT_ATOMS: atom_id res chain seq x y z
N MET A 1 45.12 -14.04 -6.61
CA MET A 1 44.06 -14.82 -5.96
C MET A 1 42.77 -14.08 -6.28
N SER A 2 42.03 -14.56 -7.27
CA SER A 2 40.83 -13.92 -7.79
C SER A 2 39.81 -13.76 -6.66
N GLU A 3 39.29 -12.54 -6.47
CA GLU A 3 38.05 -12.33 -5.72
C GLU A 3 37.02 -13.31 -6.25
N MET A 4 36.60 -14.26 -5.41
CA MET A 4 35.40 -15.03 -5.69
C MET A 4 34.27 -14.00 -5.74
N ALA A 5 33.78 -13.73 -6.95
CA ALA A 5 32.56 -12.97 -7.15
C ALA A 5 31.51 -13.53 -6.18
N ASN A 6 30.97 -12.66 -5.34
CA ASN A 6 29.89 -13.00 -4.43
C ASN A 6 28.74 -13.50 -5.32
N THR A 7 28.64 -14.81 -5.46
CA THR A 7 27.65 -15.44 -6.32
C THR A 7 26.35 -15.27 -5.57
N ASP A 8 25.50 -14.39 -6.09
CA ASP A 8 24.18 -14.13 -5.55
C ASP A 8 23.52 -15.47 -5.19
N PRO A 9 23.36 -15.78 -3.89
CA PRO A 9 22.99 -17.13 -3.46
C PRO A 9 21.56 -17.49 -3.87
N GLU A 10 20.75 -16.51 -4.25
CA GLU A 10 19.37 -16.70 -4.72
C GLU A 10 19.24 -16.71 -6.25
N GLY A 11 20.28 -16.24 -6.96
CA GLY A 11 20.34 -16.17 -8.42
C GLY A 11 19.18 -15.39 -9.07
N ILE A 12 18.95 -15.67 -10.35
CA ILE A 12 17.90 -15.02 -11.16
C ILE A 12 16.48 -15.25 -10.61
N ASP A 13 16.25 -16.35 -9.90
CA ASP A 13 14.92 -16.75 -9.43
C ASP A 13 14.53 -16.11 -8.11
N ALA A 14 15.48 -15.49 -7.39
CA ALA A 14 15.24 -14.88 -6.09
C ALA A 14 14.54 -15.82 -5.09
N VAL A 15 14.88 -17.11 -5.15
CA VAL A 15 14.28 -18.19 -4.35
C VAL A 15 15.36 -18.84 -3.52
N ARG A 16 15.19 -18.80 -2.20
CA ARG A 16 16.05 -19.49 -1.24
C ARG A 16 15.29 -20.61 -0.55
N MET A 17 15.66 -21.86 -0.86
CA MET A 17 15.09 -23.03 -0.22
C MET A 17 15.82 -23.37 1.08
N THR A 18 15.07 -23.82 2.08
CA THR A 18 15.64 -24.50 3.27
C THR A 18 16.41 -25.77 2.89
N TRP A 19 15.92 -26.48 1.87
CA TRP A 19 16.53 -27.70 1.34
C TRP A 19 16.45 -27.70 -0.19
N ASN A 20 17.60 -27.77 -0.87
CA ASN A 20 17.67 -27.90 -2.34
C ASN A 20 17.50 -29.34 -2.83
N VAL A 21 17.52 -30.32 -1.92
CA VAL A 21 17.25 -31.73 -2.20
C VAL A 21 16.15 -32.19 -1.27
N TRP A 22 15.04 -32.64 -1.85
CA TRP A 22 13.84 -32.95 -1.07
C TRP A 22 13.84 -34.40 -0.59
N PRO A 23 13.26 -34.67 0.60
CA PRO A 23 13.01 -36.03 1.04
C PRO A 23 12.07 -36.74 0.07
N ARG A 24 12.34 -38.00 -0.25
CA ARG A 24 11.57 -38.76 -1.26
C ARG A 24 10.33 -39.41 -0.67
N THR A 25 10.27 -39.51 0.66
CA THR A 25 9.14 -40.12 1.37
C THR A 25 8.62 -39.22 2.49
N LYS A 26 7.34 -39.40 2.86
CA LYS A 26 6.75 -38.69 4.01
C LYS A 26 7.45 -39.02 5.34
N VAL A 27 8.00 -40.23 5.47
CA VAL A 27 8.73 -40.65 6.68
C VAL A 27 10.04 -39.89 6.81
N GLU A 28 10.81 -39.75 5.73
CA GLU A 28 12.02 -38.92 5.72
C GLU A 28 11.68 -37.45 5.99
N ALA A 29 10.63 -36.93 5.35
CA ALA A 29 10.16 -35.56 5.58
C ALA A 29 9.79 -35.31 7.05
N SER A 30 9.13 -36.27 7.71
CA SER A 30 8.77 -36.16 9.14
C SER A 30 9.97 -36.14 10.10
N LYS A 31 11.14 -36.60 9.64
CA LYS A 31 12.40 -36.58 10.40
C LYS A 31 13.19 -35.28 10.19
N CYS A 32 12.83 -34.47 9.19
CA CYS A 32 13.44 -33.17 8.96
C CYS A 32 13.00 -32.21 10.07
N VAL A 33 13.95 -31.77 10.90
CA VAL A 33 13.70 -30.77 11.97
C VAL A 33 13.33 -29.42 11.37
N ILE A 34 13.97 -29.04 10.27
CA ILE A 34 13.65 -27.81 9.51
C ILE A 34 12.65 -28.19 8.41
N PRO A 35 11.47 -27.54 8.35
CA PRO A 35 10.48 -27.84 7.32
C PRO A 35 10.99 -27.46 5.93
N LEU A 36 10.45 -28.11 4.90
CA LEU A 36 10.63 -27.68 3.53
C LEU A 36 9.89 -26.36 3.30
N ALA A 37 10.63 -25.26 3.32
CA ALA A 37 10.15 -23.91 3.07
C ALA A 37 11.05 -23.18 2.06
N ALA A 38 10.48 -22.12 1.47
CA ALA A 38 11.14 -21.22 0.53
C ALA A 38 10.94 -19.76 0.96
N THR A 39 11.98 -18.95 0.87
CA THR A 39 11.89 -17.49 0.84
C THR A 39 11.90 -17.08 -0.62
N ILE A 40 10.98 -16.21 -1.03
CA ILE A 40 10.80 -15.78 -2.42
C ILE A 40 10.71 -14.25 -2.43
N ALA A 41 11.40 -13.59 -3.36
CA ALA A 41 11.25 -12.16 -3.63
C ALA A 41 10.64 -11.92 -5.03
N PRO A 42 9.30 -11.88 -5.16
CA PRO A 42 8.63 -11.93 -6.48
C PRO A 42 8.87 -10.73 -7.39
N ILE A 43 9.26 -9.57 -6.83
CA ILE A 43 9.46 -8.30 -7.56
C ILE A 43 10.93 -7.87 -7.44
N ARG A 44 11.85 -8.83 -7.29
CA ARG A 44 13.29 -8.53 -7.24
C ARG A 44 13.76 -8.09 -8.63
N PRO A 45 14.35 -6.89 -8.78
CA PRO A 45 14.93 -6.48 -10.06
C PRO A 45 16.20 -7.29 -10.33
N HIS A 46 16.35 -7.78 -11.55
CA HIS A 46 17.57 -8.47 -11.99
C HIS A 46 17.77 -8.22 -13.50
N PRO A 47 19.00 -7.85 -13.95
CA PRO A 47 19.26 -7.44 -15.34
C PRO A 47 18.97 -8.55 -16.36
N ASP A 48 19.12 -9.81 -15.96
CA ASP A 48 18.90 -10.96 -16.84
C ASP A 48 17.44 -11.43 -16.93
N ILE A 49 16.51 -10.84 -16.17
CA ILE A 49 15.07 -11.19 -16.27
C ILE A 49 14.49 -10.50 -17.51
N PRO A 50 14.03 -11.24 -18.53
CA PRO A 50 13.46 -10.64 -19.72
C PRO A 50 12.00 -10.21 -19.48
N THR A 51 11.62 -9.09 -20.10
CA THR A 51 10.23 -8.60 -20.15
C THR A 51 9.60 -8.95 -21.48
N LEU A 52 8.58 -9.80 -21.46
CA LEU A 52 7.88 -10.34 -22.63
C LEU A 52 6.65 -9.48 -22.95
N PRO A 53 6.54 -8.89 -24.15
CA PRO A 53 5.47 -7.94 -24.49
C PRO A 53 4.17 -8.62 -24.93
N TYR A 54 3.81 -9.75 -24.32
CA TYR A 54 2.64 -10.55 -24.64
C TYR A 54 2.13 -11.30 -23.41
N ALA A 55 0.93 -11.88 -23.52
CA ALA A 55 0.32 -12.64 -22.43
C ALA A 55 0.94 -14.04 -22.28
N PRO A 56 1.07 -14.56 -21.04
CA PRO A 56 1.62 -15.89 -20.80
C PRO A 56 0.74 -16.98 -21.41
N LEU A 57 1.35 -17.98 -22.07
CA LEU A 57 0.64 -19.17 -22.51
C LEU A 57 0.30 -20.05 -21.30
N ARG A 58 -0.99 -20.28 -21.04
CA ARG A 58 -1.46 -21.05 -19.87
C ARG A 58 -1.92 -22.45 -20.25
N CYS A 59 -1.68 -23.40 -19.35
CA CYS A 59 -2.22 -24.75 -19.46
C CYS A 59 -3.75 -24.72 -19.35
N ARG A 60 -4.44 -25.46 -20.22
CA ARG A 60 -5.92 -25.49 -20.26
C ARG A 60 -6.57 -26.12 -19.03
N THR A 61 -5.83 -26.95 -18.30
CA THR A 61 -6.38 -27.71 -17.16
C THR A 61 -5.99 -27.10 -15.81
N CYS A 62 -4.71 -26.82 -15.57
CA CYS A 62 -4.23 -26.30 -14.28
C CYS A 62 -3.86 -24.81 -14.29
N SER A 63 -4.02 -24.11 -15.43
CA SER A 63 -3.67 -22.69 -15.61
C SER A 63 -2.20 -22.32 -15.38
N ALA A 64 -1.30 -23.29 -15.17
CA ALA A 64 0.13 -23.04 -15.07
C ALA A 64 0.69 -22.42 -16.36
N ALA A 65 1.59 -21.46 -16.22
CA ALA A 65 2.25 -20.83 -17.36
C ALA A 65 3.24 -21.79 -18.03
N LEU A 66 3.41 -21.64 -19.34
CA LEU A 66 4.54 -22.20 -20.09
C LEU A 66 5.85 -21.75 -19.44
N ASN A 67 6.80 -22.67 -19.32
CA ASN A 67 8.08 -22.44 -18.67
C ASN A 67 9.12 -23.42 -19.23
N ALA A 68 10.39 -23.20 -18.90
CA ALA A 68 11.54 -23.95 -19.43
C ALA A 68 11.52 -25.45 -19.12
N PHE A 69 10.72 -25.89 -18.14
CA PHE A 69 10.59 -27.31 -17.77
C PHE A 69 9.50 -28.04 -18.57
N ALA A 70 8.75 -27.34 -19.43
CA ALA A 70 7.77 -27.95 -20.32
C ALA A 70 8.44 -28.75 -21.44
N ARG A 71 7.91 -29.94 -21.73
CA ARG A 71 8.36 -30.73 -22.90
C ARG A 71 7.60 -30.30 -24.15
N VAL A 72 8.31 -30.12 -25.25
CA VAL A 72 7.73 -29.67 -26.52
C VAL A 72 7.87 -30.74 -27.59
N ASP A 73 6.78 -30.97 -28.31
CA ASP A 73 6.77 -31.70 -29.57
C ASP A 73 6.59 -30.69 -30.70
N PHE A 74 7.68 -30.43 -31.43
CA PHE A 74 7.73 -29.46 -32.52
C PHE A 74 7.01 -29.94 -33.79
N VAL A 75 6.75 -31.23 -33.93
CA VAL A 75 6.06 -31.79 -35.10
C VAL A 75 4.56 -31.62 -34.92
N ALA A 76 4.03 -32.06 -33.77
CA ALA A 76 2.62 -31.91 -33.44
C ALA A 76 2.25 -30.50 -32.95
N LYS A 77 3.25 -29.63 -32.73
CA LYS A 77 3.07 -28.26 -32.19
C LYS A 77 2.28 -28.29 -30.88
N ILE A 78 2.72 -29.15 -29.97
CA ILE A 78 2.15 -29.28 -28.62
C ILE A 78 3.23 -29.12 -27.55
N TRP A 79 2.81 -28.66 -26.37
CA TRP A 79 3.63 -28.69 -25.16
C TRP A 79 2.93 -29.44 -24.05
N ILE A 80 3.72 -30.12 -23.23
CA ILE A 80 3.26 -30.93 -22.10
C ILE A 80 3.55 -30.15 -20.83
N CYS A 81 2.50 -29.84 -20.07
CA CYS A 81 2.61 -29.11 -18.81
C CYS A 81 3.41 -29.93 -17.78
N PRO A 82 4.45 -29.37 -17.12
CA PRO A 82 5.26 -30.11 -16.16
C PRO A 82 4.52 -30.43 -14.85
N PHE A 83 3.40 -29.76 -14.56
CA PHE A 83 2.63 -29.94 -13.33
C PHE A 83 1.54 -31.01 -13.46
N CYS A 84 0.71 -30.94 -14.50
CA CYS A 84 -0.44 -31.83 -14.67
C CYS A 84 -0.31 -32.81 -15.86
N TYR A 85 0.80 -32.75 -16.61
CA TYR A 85 1.06 -33.56 -17.81
C TYR A 85 0.03 -33.41 -18.94
N GLN A 86 -0.84 -32.40 -18.87
CA GLN A 86 -1.77 -32.07 -19.95
C GLN A 86 -1.02 -31.68 -21.22
N ARG A 87 -1.47 -32.21 -22.35
CA ARG A 87 -1.02 -31.81 -23.69
C ARG A 87 -1.81 -30.57 -24.12
N ASN A 88 -1.11 -29.52 -24.48
CA ASN A 88 -1.68 -28.24 -24.90
C ASN A 88 -1.17 -27.91 -26.30
N HIS A 89 -2.06 -27.49 -27.20
CA HIS A 89 -1.66 -27.00 -28.52
C HIS A 89 -1.11 -25.58 -28.41
N PHE A 90 -0.04 -25.30 -29.15
CA PHE A 90 0.41 -23.94 -29.35
C PHE A 90 -0.65 -23.12 -30.12
N PRO A 91 -0.83 -21.84 -29.78
CA PRO A 91 -1.72 -20.96 -30.53
C PRO A 91 -1.11 -20.61 -31.91
N PRO A 92 -1.92 -20.08 -32.86
CA PRO A 92 -1.46 -19.85 -34.23
C PRO A 92 -0.21 -18.97 -34.38
N HIS A 93 0.00 -18.01 -33.48
CA HIS A 93 1.18 -17.13 -33.50
C HIS A 93 2.48 -17.85 -33.14
N TYR A 94 2.43 -19.06 -32.59
CA TYR A 94 3.58 -19.95 -32.34
C TYR A 94 3.75 -20.99 -33.47
N ALA A 95 3.08 -20.86 -34.61
CA ALA A 95 3.13 -21.85 -35.70
C ALA A 95 4.56 -22.16 -36.20
N MET A 96 5.46 -21.16 -36.14
CA MET A 96 6.85 -21.26 -36.57
C MET A 96 7.80 -21.85 -35.51
N ILE A 97 7.29 -22.33 -34.37
CA ILE A 97 8.14 -22.87 -33.30
C ILE A 97 8.97 -24.07 -33.78
N SER A 98 10.25 -24.09 -33.48
CA SER A 98 11.19 -25.17 -33.81
C SER A 98 12.30 -25.24 -32.75
N GLU A 99 13.19 -26.22 -32.86
CA GLU A 99 14.37 -26.33 -31.97
C GLU A 99 15.29 -25.09 -32.04
N THR A 100 15.31 -24.39 -33.17
CA THR A 100 16.11 -23.17 -33.38
C THR A 100 15.30 -21.87 -33.22
N ASN A 101 13.98 -21.98 -33.12
CA ASN A 101 13.07 -20.84 -32.98
C ASN A 101 12.16 -21.07 -31.78
N LEU A 102 12.73 -20.85 -30.59
CA LEU A 102 12.03 -21.03 -29.33
C LEU A 102 11.51 -19.68 -28.80
N PRO A 103 10.30 -19.66 -28.23
CA PRO A 103 9.84 -18.55 -27.41
C PRO A 103 10.71 -18.40 -26.16
N CYS A 104 10.76 -17.21 -25.59
CA CYS A 104 11.67 -16.89 -24.49
C CYS A 104 11.46 -17.81 -23.28
N GLU A 105 10.22 -18.14 -22.97
CA GLU A 105 9.80 -18.97 -21.84
C GLU A 105 10.39 -20.39 -21.86
N LEU A 106 10.86 -20.86 -23.02
CA LEU A 106 11.40 -22.21 -23.18
C LEU A 106 12.93 -22.28 -23.10
N TYR A 107 13.62 -21.13 -23.05
CA TYR A 107 15.06 -21.16 -22.84
C TYR A 107 15.40 -21.58 -21.40
N PRO A 108 16.29 -22.55 -21.19
CA PRO A 108 16.67 -23.02 -19.85
C PRO A 108 17.21 -21.93 -18.92
N GLN A 109 17.81 -20.87 -19.47
CA GLN A 109 18.30 -19.73 -18.70
C GLN A 109 17.21 -18.75 -18.25
N TYR A 110 15.99 -18.82 -18.81
CA TYR A 110 14.88 -17.92 -18.49
C TYR A 110 13.84 -18.64 -17.62
N THR A 111 14.28 -19.05 -16.43
CA THR A 111 13.43 -19.64 -15.39
C THR A 111 12.49 -18.62 -14.76
N THR A 112 12.91 -17.35 -14.72
CA THR A 112 12.11 -16.20 -14.28
C THR A 112 11.97 -15.20 -15.42
N VAL A 113 10.73 -14.82 -15.72
CA VAL A 113 10.38 -13.85 -16.78
C VAL A 113 9.26 -12.94 -16.31
N GLN A 114 9.23 -11.71 -16.83
CA GLN A 114 8.15 -10.76 -16.59
C GLN A 114 7.28 -10.65 -17.84
N TYR A 115 5.95 -10.57 -17.68
CA TYR A 115 5.03 -10.34 -18.80
C TYR A 115 4.45 -8.94 -18.72
N THR A 116 4.50 -8.21 -19.84
CA THR A 116 3.77 -6.96 -20.02
C THR A 116 2.50 -7.26 -20.80
N LEU A 117 1.36 -7.21 -20.09
CA LEU A 117 0.06 -7.40 -20.72
C LEU A 117 -0.32 -6.13 -21.47
N GLN A 118 -0.45 -6.23 -22.79
CA GLN A 118 -1.01 -5.14 -23.57
C GLN A 118 -2.50 -5.00 -23.24
N PRO A 119 -3.02 -3.77 -23.05
CA PRO A 119 -4.44 -3.55 -22.94
C PRO A 119 -5.10 -3.96 -24.27
N ASP A 120 -5.87 -5.05 -24.26
CA ASP A 120 -6.64 -5.46 -25.43
C ASP A 120 -7.89 -4.56 -25.53
N PRO A 121 -8.00 -3.69 -26.55
CA PRO A 121 -9.12 -2.76 -26.71
C PRO A 121 -10.46 -3.48 -26.92
N ASN A 122 -10.43 -4.75 -27.37
CA ASN A 122 -11.62 -5.55 -27.68
C ASN A 122 -12.02 -6.48 -26.53
N ASN A 123 -11.22 -6.56 -25.46
CA ASN A 123 -11.54 -7.35 -24.29
C ASN A 123 -11.98 -6.43 -23.14
N PRO A 124 -13.28 -6.38 -22.79
CA PRO A 124 -13.76 -5.57 -21.66
C PRO A 124 -13.25 -6.02 -20.28
N SER A 125 -12.49 -7.12 -20.20
CA SER A 125 -11.77 -7.54 -18.99
C SER A 125 -10.31 -7.05 -18.94
N SER A 126 -9.81 -6.35 -19.97
CA SER A 126 -8.57 -5.59 -19.85
C SER A 126 -8.86 -4.37 -18.97
N ALA A 127 -8.37 -4.39 -17.74
CA ALA A 127 -8.58 -3.28 -16.83
C ALA A 127 -7.88 -2.03 -17.42
N PRO A 128 -8.58 -0.89 -17.59
CA PRO A 128 -7.90 0.35 -17.94
C PRO A 128 -6.82 0.63 -16.89
N GLN A 129 -5.67 1.17 -17.30
CA GLN A 129 -4.65 1.57 -16.34
C GLN A 129 -5.22 2.71 -15.50
N LEU A 130 -5.69 2.37 -14.30
CA LEU A 130 -6.22 3.34 -13.35
C LEU A 130 -5.04 4.11 -12.74
N PRO A 131 -5.13 5.45 -12.62
CA PRO A 131 -4.08 6.21 -11.99
C PRO A 131 -3.89 5.76 -10.53
N PRO A 132 -2.64 5.72 -10.03
CA PRO A 132 -2.40 5.42 -8.63
C PRO A 132 -2.97 6.54 -7.76
N VAL A 133 -3.43 6.20 -6.56
CA VAL A 133 -4.03 7.15 -5.62
C VAL A 133 -3.16 7.26 -4.37
N PHE A 134 -2.86 8.49 -3.94
CA PHE A 134 -2.12 8.80 -2.72
C PHE A 134 -2.98 9.70 -1.83
N VAL A 135 -3.28 9.26 -0.61
CA VAL A 135 -3.98 10.07 0.39
C VAL A 135 -3.02 10.35 1.53
N PHE A 136 -2.61 11.61 1.66
CA PHE A 136 -1.76 12.06 2.76
C PHE A 136 -2.64 12.34 3.99
N VAL A 137 -2.25 11.76 5.13
CA VAL A 137 -2.94 11.90 6.42
C VAL A 137 -1.97 12.52 7.41
N LEU A 138 -2.12 13.80 7.70
CA LEU A 138 -1.18 14.58 8.49
C LEU A 138 -1.72 14.90 9.89
N ASP A 139 -1.00 14.49 10.92
CA ASP A 139 -1.21 14.91 12.29
C ASP A 139 -0.82 16.39 12.48
N THR A 140 -1.65 17.14 13.20
CA THR A 140 -1.37 18.54 13.57
C THR A 140 -1.13 18.72 15.08
N CYS A 141 -1.20 17.66 15.88
CA CYS A 141 -0.91 17.67 17.31
C CYS A 141 0.60 17.52 17.61
N MET A 142 1.44 18.30 16.94
CA MET A 142 2.91 18.31 17.08
C MET A 142 3.42 19.74 17.30
N ILE A 143 4.70 19.90 17.62
CA ILE A 143 5.30 21.23 17.75
C ILE A 143 5.44 21.92 16.38
N GLU A 144 5.43 23.24 16.36
CA GLU A 144 5.44 24.02 15.10
C GLU A 144 6.66 23.69 14.23
N GLU A 145 7.84 23.54 14.83
CA GLU A 145 9.07 23.18 14.11
C GLU A 145 8.94 21.83 13.37
N GLU A 146 8.40 20.81 14.05
CA GLU A 146 8.15 19.49 13.43
C GLU A 146 7.11 19.57 12.32
N LEU A 147 6.06 20.36 12.51
CA LEU A 147 5.03 20.56 11.49
C LEU A 147 5.62 21.20 10.22
N GLU A 148 6.50 22.19 10.36
CA GLU A 148 7.18 22.82 9.22
C GLU A 148 8.10 21.85 8.46
N PHE A 149 8.83 20.98 9.17
CA PHE A 149 9.61 19.93 8.53
C PHE A 149 8.73 18.95 7.74
N VAL A 150 7.62 18.51 8.34
CA VAL A 150 6.70 17.57 7.67
C VAL A 150 6.02 18.22 6.46
N LYS A 151 5.61 19.48 6.56
CA LYS A 151 5.09 20.24 5.41
C LYS A 151 6.11 20.25 4.26
N SER A 152 7.36 20.61 4.54
CA SER A 152 8.43 20.64 3.54
C SER A 152 8.67 19.27 2.89
N ALA A 153 8.76 18.21 3.71
CA ALA A 153 8.93 16.84 3.24
C ALA A 153 7.74 16.37 2.38
N MET A 154 6.51 16.73 2.76
CA MET A 154 5.31 16.37 2.02
C MET A 154 5.26 17.08 0.66
N LYS A 155 5.61 18.37 0.60
CA LYS A 155 5.74 19.12 -0.66
C LYS A 155 6.73 18.46 -1.60
N GLN A 156 7.90 18.07 -1.08
CA GLN A 156 8.90 17.33 -1.87
C GLN A 156 8.35 15.99 -2.35
N ALA A 157 7.67 15.23 -1.49
CA ALA A 157 7.10 13.93 -1.85
C ALA A 157 6.04 14.05 -2.96
N ILE A 158 5.18 15.08 -2.90
CA ILE A 158 4.19 15.36 -3.95
C ILE A 158 4.86 15.66 -5.29
N GLY A 159 5.97 16.42 -5.29
CA GLY A 159 6.74 16.70 -6.50
C GLY A 159 7.44 15.48 -7.14
N LEU A 160 7.51 14.35 -6.43
CA LEU A 160 8.04 13.09 -6.95
C LEU A 160 6.96 12.16 -7.52
N LEU A 161 5.67 12.50 -7.34
CA LEU A 161 4.57 11.67 -7.83
C LEU A 161 4.41 11.80 -9.35
N PRO A 162 3.93 10.74 -10.03
CA PRO A 162 3.50 10.85 -11.42
C PRO A 162 2.42 11.92 -11.58
N GLU A 163 2.47 12.71 -12.66
CA GLU A 163 1.53 13.83 -12.89
C GLU A 163 0.05 13.41 -12.86
N ASN A 164 -0.24 12.20 -13.35
CA ASN A 164 -1.59 11.63 -13.38
C ASN A 164 -2.01 10.93 -12.09
N ALA A 165 -1.13 10.83 -11.08
CA ALA A 165 -1.46 10.24 -9.79
C ALA A 165 -2.49 11.11 -9.07
N LEU A 166 -3.54 10.48 -8.52
CA LEU A 166 -4.56 11.20 -7.78
C LEU A 166 -4.10 11.43 -6.34
N VAL A 167 -4.15 12.67 -5.87
CA VAL A 167 -3.74 13.08 -4.53
C VAL A 167 -4.95 13.56 -3.74
N GLY A 168 -5.05 13.09 -2.49
CA GLY A 168 -6.00 13.57 -1.50
C GLY A 168 -5.30 13.97 -0.21
N PHE A 169 -5.94 14.84 0.57
CA PHE A 169 -5.38 15.34 1.83
C PHE A 169 -6.38 15.27 2.97
N VAL A 170 -5.91 14.73 4.10
CA VAL A 170 -6.62 14.68 5.38
C VAL A 170 -5.69 15.24 6.45
N SER A 171 -6.09 16.28 7.17
CA SER A 171 -5.39 16.69 8.39
C SER A 171 -6.17 16.26 9.63
N PHE A 172 -5.50 16.02 10.74
CA PHE A 172 -6.19 15.64 11.97
C PHE A 172 -5.47 16.07 13.23
N GLY A 173 -6.27 16.33 14.26
CA GLY A 173 -5.82 16.54 15.63
C GLY A 173 -6.89 16.01 16.58
N THR A 174 -7.59 16.92 17.26
CA THR A 174 -8.81 16.59 18.02
C THR A 174 -9.96 16.12 17.12
N GLN A 175 -9.98 16.58 15.88
CA GLN A 175 -10.96 16.25 14.85
C GLN A 175 -10.24 15.85 13.56
N ALA A 176 -10.92 15.11 12.68
CA ALA A 176 -10.37 14.73 11.37
C ALA A 176 -11.00 15.60 10.27
N HIS A 177 -10.15 16.19 9.43
CA HIS A 177 -10.51 17.18 8.41
C HIS A 177 -10.20 16.62 7.02
N VAL A 178 -11.23 16.42 6.20
CA VAL A 178 -11.07 16.01 4.79
C VAL A 178 -11.16 17.25 3.92
N HIS A 179 -10.12 17.50 3.14
CA HIS A 179 -10.00 18.72 2.32
C HIS A 179 -10.54 18.47 0.90
N GLU A 180 -11.43 19.34 0.43
CA GLU A 180 -11.97 19.32 -0.94
C GLU A 180 -11.03 20.12 -1.85
N LEU A 181 -10.06 19.44 -2.48
CA LEU A 181 -9.03 20.07 -3.31
C LEU A 181 -9.57 20.61 -4.65
N GLY A 182 -10.66 20.04 -5.16
CA GLY A 182 -11.27 20.36 -6.45
C GLY A 182 -12.01 21.69 -6.53
N PHE A 183 -12.10 22.44 -5.43
CA PHE A 183 -12.82 23.70 -5.39
C PHE A 183 -11.84 24.87 -5.27
N SER A 184 -11.55 25.52 -6.40
CA SER A 184 -10.54 26.59 -6.50
C SER A 184 -10.96 27.92 -5.88
N ASP A 185 -12.26 28.16 -5.70
CA ASP A 185 -12.77 29.46 -5.25
C ASP A 185 -12.54 29.69 -3.74
N MET A 186 -12.54 28.62 -2.94
CA MET A 186 -12.35 28.68 -1.49
C MET A 186 -11.97 27.31 -0.92
N SER A 187 -11.15 27.27 0.14
CA SER A 187 -10.89 26.03 0.86
C SER A 187 -12.15 25.51 1.56
N LYS A 188 -12.56 24.28 1.25
CA LYS A 188 -13.70 23.62 1.87
C LYS A 188 -13.26 22.33 2.55
N VAL A 189 -13.65 22.20 3.82
CA VAL A 189 -13.19 21.12 4.71
C VAL A 189 -14.39 20.43 5.35
N TYR A 190 -14.40 19.10 5.32
CA TYR A 190 -15.40 18.28 6.00
C TYR A 190 -14.83 17.78 7.32
N VAL A 191 -15.53 18.09 8.41
CA VAL A 191 -15.04 17.86 9.77
C VAL A 191 -15.76 16.67 10.39
N PHE A 192 -14.97 15.67 10.77
CA PHE A 192 -15.42 14.46 11.45
C PHE A 192 -15.00 14.49 12.91
N ARG A 193 -15.94 14.13 13.80
CA ARG A 193 -15.68 14.11 15.24
C ARG A 193 -14.71 12.99 15.60
N GLY A 194 -13.61 13.34 16.26
CA GLY A 194 -12.56 12.39 16.63
C GLY A 194 -12.94 11.37 17.69
N ASN A 195 -13.98 11.62 18.49
CA ASN A 195 -14.42 10.72 19.56
C ASN A 195 -15.39 9.62 19.12
N LYS A 196 -15.89 9.65 17.89
CA LYS A 196 -16.92 8.74 17.40
C LYS A 196 -16.35 7.84 16.32
N GLU A 197 -16.64 6.55 16.41
CA GLU A 197 -16.36 5.62 15.32
C GLU A 197 -17.29 5.89 14.13
N ILE A 198 -16.70 5.97 12.93
CA ILE A 198 -17.40 6.32 11.70
C ILE A 198 -17.14 5.19 10.70
N THR A 199 -18.24 4.61 10.21
CA THR A 199 -18.21 3.53 9.22
C THR A 199 -17.90 4.08 7.82
N LYS A 200 -17.38 3.22 6.94
CA LYS A 200 -17.14 3.56 5.54
C LYS A 200 -18.39 4.16 4.89
N GLU A 201 -19.55 3.56 5.09
CA GLU A 201 -20.81 3.97 4.50
C GLU A 201 -21.20 5.38 4.94
N GLN A 202 -21.01 5.69 6.23
CA GLN A 202 -21.26 7.03 6.77
C GLN A 202 -20.28 8.08 6.23
N VAL A 203 -19.00 7.73 6.04
CA VAL A 203 -18.01 8.62 5.41
C VAL A 203 -18.45 8.93 3.98
N LEU A 204 -18.80 7.91 3.20
CA LEU A 204 -19.27 8.08 1.82
C LEU A 204 -20.54 8.94 1.76
N GLU A 205 -21.50 8.73 2.64
CA GLU A 205 -22.72 9.53 2.68
C GLU A 205 -22.44 11.00 3.02
N GLN A 206 -21.65 11.27 4.06
CA GLN A 206 -21.32 12.64 4.51
C GLN A 206 -20.48 13.41 3.49
N LEU A 207 -19.63 12.72 2.73
CA LEU A 207 -18.85 13.32 1.64
C LEU A 207 -19.67 13.46 0.32
N GLY A 208 -20.91 12.98 0.29
CA GLY A 208 -21.75 12.99 -0.91
C GLY A 208 -21.32 11.98 -1.99
N LEU A 209 -20.58 10.94 -1.59
CA LEU A 209 -20.03 9.87 -2.43
C LEU A 209 -20.87 8.59 -2.40
N GLY A 210 -21.89 8.52 -1.53
CA GLY A 210 -22.82 7.39 -1.43
C GLY A 210 -23.70 7.21 -2.67
N ALA A 211 -24.39 6.07 -2.76
CA ALA A 211 -25.24 5.72 -3.91
C ALA A 211 -26.31 6.77 -4.26
N ALA A 212 -26.78 7.55 -3.27
CA ALA A 212 -27.73 8.64 -3.45
C ALA A 212 -27.12 9.93 -4.08
N GLY A 213 -25.79 10.11 -4.02
CA GLY A 213 -25.06 11.22 -4.62
C GLY A 213 -24.83 11.09 -6.14
N ARG A 214 -25.16 9.92 -6.72
CA ARG A 214 -25.11 9.66 -8.17
C ARG A 214 -26.41 10.06 -8.89
N ARG A 215 -27.21 10.99 -8.35
CA ARG A 215 -28.32 11.57 -9.12
C ARG A 215 -27.75 12.60 -10.11
N PRO A 216 -28.03 12.50 -11.41
CA PRO A 216 -27.76 13.60 -12.33
C PRO A 216 -28.63 14.76 -11.87
N THR A 217 -28.02 15.87 -11.46
CA THR A 217 -28.74 17.12 -11.25
C THR A 217 -29.32 17.55 -12.60
N ALA A 218 -30.63 17.33 -12.76
CA ALA A 218 -31.39 17.87 -13.87
C ALA A 218 -31.47 19.40 -13.72
N GLY A 219 -30.69 20.13 -14.51
CA GLY A 219 -30.81 21.59 -14.61
C GLY A 219 -29.57 22.26 -15.22
N TYR A 220 -29.72 22.69 -16.48
CA TYR A 220 -28.87 23.60 -17.29
C TYR A 220 -27.65 23.01 -18.03
N PRO A 221 -27.66 23.02 -19.39
CA PRO A 221 -26.51 22.66 -20.20
C PRO A 221 -25.64 23.89 -20.50
N LYS A 222 -24.38 23.86 -20.08
CA LYS A 222 -23.32 24.69 -20.69
C LYS A 222 -22.02 23.91 -20.80
N GLY A 223 -21.55 23.76 -22.03
CA GLY A 223 -20.14 23.70 -22.39
C GLY A 223 -19.49 22.32 -22.46
N LEU A 224 -19.06 21.93 -23.66
CA LEU A 224 -18.12 20.85 -23.95
C LEU A 224 -16.79 21.01 -23.17
N GLN A 225 -16.33 19.96 -22.47
CA GLN A 225 -14.92 19.53 -22.48
C GLN A 225 -14.72 18.15 -21.80
N ASN A 226 -14.02 17.27 -22.53
CA ASN A 226 -13.29 16.06 -22.11
C ASN A 226 -13.90 15.11 -21.04
N GLY A 227 -14.58 14.06 -21.51
CA GLY A 227 -14.10 12.67 -21.37
C GLY A 227 -13.89 11.99 -20.00
N PHE A 228 -14.00 12.67 -18.86
CA PHE A 228 -13.90 12.02 -17.54
C PHE A 228 -15.27 11.88 -16.90
N THR A 229 -15.66 10.64 -16.62
CA THR A 229 -16.85 10.34 -15.80
C THR A 229 -16.69 11.01 -14.44
N ASN A 230 -17.47 12.06 -14.19
CA ASN A 230 -17.44 12.86 -12.96
C ASN A 230 -17.98 12.02 -11.79
N THR A 231 -17.14 11.14 -11.24
CA THR A 231 -17.40 10.53 -9.93
C THR A 231 -17.15 11.61 -8.90
N GLY A 232 -18.09 11.87 -7.99
CA GLY A 232 -17.98 12.94 -6.97
C GLY A 232 -16.71 12.89 -6.09
N VAL A 233 -15.93 11.82 -6.19
CA VAL A 233 -14.61 11.59 -5.60
C VAL A 233 -13.54 12.53 -6.15
N ASN A 234 -13.63 12.96 -7.42
CA ASN A 234 -12.65 13.84 -8.06
C ASN A 234 -12.61 15.24 -7.42
N ARG A 235 -13.57 15.57 -6.54
CA ARG A 235 -13.53 16.79 -5.73
C ARG A 235 -12.54 16.71 -4.57
N PHE A 236 -12.25 15.50 -4.12
CA PHE A 236 -11.31 15.22 -3.02
C PHE A 236 -9.97 14.68 -3.52
N LEU A 237 -9.99 13.96 -4.65
CA LEU A 237 -8.83 13.35 -5.27
C LEU A 237 -8.57 14.00 -6.63
N LEU A 238 -7.49 14.77 -6.74
CA LEU A 238 -7.12 15.48 -7.96
C LEU A 238 -5.80 14.94 -8.51
N PRO A 239 -5.57 14.99 -9.84
CA PRO A 239 -4.24 14.73 -10.40
C PRO A 239 -3.17 15.60 -9.72
N ALA A 240 -1.98 15.04 -9.50
CA ALA A 240 -0.86 15.73 -8.87
C ALA A 240 -0.52 17.03 -9.61
N SER A 241 -0.60 17.03 -10.95
CA SER A 241 -0.41 18.23 -11.79
C SER A 241 -1.39 19.37 -11.47
N ASP A 242 -2.61 19.03 -11.05
CA ASP A 242 -3.70 19.99 -10.92
C ASP A 242 -3.81 20.50 -9.48
N CYS A 243 -3.41 19.70 -8.50
CA CYS A 243 -3.51 20.06 -7.08
C CYS A 243 -2.23 20.61 -6.47
N GLU A 244 -1.09 20.59 -7.16
CA GLU A 244 0.21 21.01 -6.60
C GLU A 244 0.14 22.40 -5.95
N PHE A 245 -0.37 23.40 -6.68
CA PHE A 245 -0.50 24.76 -6.16
C PHE A 245 -1.47 24.82 -4.97
N THR A 246 -2.68 24.28 -5.12
CA THR A 246 -3.71 24.29 -4.08
C THR A 246 -3.24 23.62 -2.80
N LEU A 247 -2.57 22.46 -2.92
CA LEU A 247 -2.08 21.70 -1.78
C LEU A 247 -0.88 22.39 -1.13
N ASN A 248 0.01 23.02 -1.91
CA ASN A 248 1.11 23.82 -1.37
C ASN A 248 0.60 25.01 -0.56
N SER A 249 -0.36 25.78 -1.08
CA SER A 249 -0.99 26.88 -0.34
C SER A 249 -1.71 26.40 0.92
N LEU A 250 -2.41 25.27 0.84
CA LEU A 250 -3.08 24.66 1.99
C LEU A 250 -2.07 24.26 3.08
N LEU A 251 -0.93 23.68 2.69
CA LEU A 251 0.13 23.32 3.63
C LEU A 251 0.79 24.54 4.27
N ASP A 252 0.96 25.63 3.51
CA ASP A 252 1.49 26.89 4.06
C ASP A 252 0.56 27.47 5.12
N GLU A 253 -0.75 27.42 4.90
CA GLU A 253 -1.77 27.91 5.84
C GLU A 253 -2.05 26.95 7.01
N LEU A 254 -1.67 25.68 6.91
CA LEU A 254 -1.97 24.68 7.92
C LEU A 254 -1.25 25.00 9.25
N GLN A 255 -2.00 25.06 10.34
CA GLN A 255 -1.45 25.32 11.68
C GLN A 255 -1.52 24.08 12.56
N THR A 256 -0.80 24.13 13.68
CA THR A 256 -0.93 23.14 14.76
C THR A 256 -2.34 23.11 15.31
N ASP A 257 -2.74 21.99 15.92
CA ASP A 257 -4.07 21.85 16.52
C ASP A 257 -4.27 22.90 17.63
N GLN A 258 -5.24 23.79 17.44
CA GLN A 258 -5.47 24.93 18.33
C GLN A 258 -6.30 24.57 19.57
N TRP A 259 -6.66 23.29 19.75
CA TRP A 259 -7.43 22.84 20.91
C TRP A 259 -6.57 22.91 22.18
N PRO A 260 -7.03 23.61 23.24
CA PRO A 260 -6.24 23.78 24.45
C PRO A 260 -5.86 22.45 25.09
N VAL A 261 -4.57 22.25 25.35
CA VAL A 261 -4.06 21.10 26.09
C VAL A 261 -3.85 21.51 27.55
N GLN A 262 -4.55 20.85 28.47
CA GLN A 262 -4.40 21.12 29.90
C GLN A 262 -3.00 20.71 30.39
N ALA A 263 -2.47 21.44 31.38
CA ALA A 263 -1.22 21.05 32.00
C ALA A 263 -1.32 19.61 32.55
N GLY A 264 -0.27 18.82 32.36
CA GLY A 264 -0.28 17.40 32.74
C GLY A 264 -1.06 16.50 31.79
N HIS A 265 -1.58 17.01 30.67
CA HIS A 265 -2.29 16.20 29.67
C HIS A 265 -1.59 16.22 28.30
N ARG A 266 -1.78 15.14 27.55
CA ARG A 266 -1.43 14.99 26.14
C ARG A 266 -2.49 15.67 25.26
N ALA A 267 -2.09 16.05 24.06
CA ALA A 267 -3.02 16.51 23.04
C ALA A 267 -4.07 15.44 22.71
N SER A 268 -5.26 15.90 22.34
CA SER A 268 -6.38 15.05 21.93
C SER A 268 -6.18 14.63 20.48
N ARG A 269 -5.86 13.35 20.25
CA ARG A 269 -5.43 12.88 18.94
C ARG A 269 -6.29 11.72 18.44
N CYS A 270 -7.05 11.96 17.38
CA CYS A 270 -7.99 11.00 16.80
C CYS A 270 -7.42 10.22 15.59
N THR A 271 -6.20 9.68 15.70
CA THR A 271 -5.52 8.95 14.61
C THR A 271 -6.38 7.83 14.03
N GLY A 272 -7.07 7.05 14.87
CA GLY A 272 -7.93 5.95 14.40
C GLY A 272 -9.10 6.44 13.53
N VAL A 273 -9.72 7.56 13.88
CA VAL A 273 -10.79 8.16 13.06
C VAL A 273 -10.23 8.71 11.76
N ALA A 274 -9.09 9.41 11.79
CA ALA A 274 -8.47 9.96 10.59
C ALA A 274 -8.14 8.86 9.57
N LEU A 275 -7.58 7.73 10.02
CA LEU A 275 -7.32 6.58 9.16
C LEU A 275 -8.60 5.91 8.66
N SER A 276 -9.65 5.80 9.49
CA SER A 276 -10.95 5.26 9.06
C SER A 276 -11.60 6.15 7.99
N VAL A 277 -11.52 7.47 8.14
CA VAL A 277 -12.04 8.45 7.18
C VAL A 277 -11.26 8.38 5.87
N ALA A 278 -9.93 8.32 5.90
CA ALA A 278 -9.10 8.15 4.71
C ALA A 278 -9.41 6.83 3.98
N ALA A 279 -9.53 5.72 4.72
CA ALA A 279 -9.93 4.42 4.16
C ALA A 279 -11.36 4.45 3.60
N GLY A 280 -12.27 5.20 4.24
CA GLY A 280 -13.65 5.41 3.77
C GLY A 280 -13.70 6.20 2.45
N LEU A 281 -12.90 7.27 2.34
CA LEU A 281 -12.73 8.07 1.13
C LEU A 281 -12.19 7.22 -0.03
N LEU A 282 -11.12 6.46 0.20
CA LEU A 282 -10.57 5.54 -0.81
C LEU A 282 -11.56 4.44 -1.20
N GLY A 283 -12.44 4.07 -0.29
CA GLY A 283 -13.53 3.14 -0.58
C GLY A 283 -14.55 3.61 -1.62
N ALA A 284 -14.48 4.88 -2.06
CA ALA A 284 -15.24 5.43 -3.17
C ALA A 284 -14.57 5.23 -4.55
N CYS A 285 -13.29 4.88 -4.58
CA CYS A 285 -12.53 4.61 -5.81
C CYS A 285 -13.02 3.36 -6.53
N LEU A 286 -12.65 3.23 -7.81
CA LEU A 286 -12.97 2.05 -8.60
C LEU A 286 -12.28 0.80 -8.02
N PRO A 287 -12.97 -0.36 -7.95
CA PRO A 287 -12.33 -1.60 -7.53
C PRO A 287 -11.11 -1.92 -8.40
N GLY A 288 -9.99 -2.28 -7.79
CA GLY A 288 -8.73 -2.55 -8.49
C GLY A 288 -7.83 -1.33 -8.67
N THR A 289 -8.25 -0.12 -8.26
CA THR A 289 -7.34 1.02 -8.14
C THR A 289 -6.32 0.77 -7.03
N GLY A 290 -5.04 0.79 -7.39
CA GLY A 290 -3.94 0.80 -6.42
C GLY A 290 -3.94 2.14 -5.67
N ALA A 291 -4.24 2.11 -4.38
CA ALA A 291 -4.29 3.30 -3.53
C ALA A 291 -3.41 3.14 -2.30
N ARG A 292 -2.80 4.23 -1.85
CA ARG A 292 -1.89 4.28 -0.72
C ARG A 292 -2.26 5.43 0.20
N ILE A 293 -2.45 5.12 1.48
CA ILE A 293 -2.57 6.09 2.56
C ILE A 293 -1.17 6.33 3.11
N VAL A 294 -0.71 7.58 3.11
CA VAL A 294 0.57 7.99 3.69
C VAL A 294 0.27 8.77 4.97
N ALA A 295 0.36 8.12 6.12
CA ALA A 295 0.04 8.69 7.41
C ALA A 295 1.30 9.19 8.15
N LEU A 296 1.33 10.47 8.48
CA LEU A 296 2.41 11.15 9.21
C LEU A 296 1.91 11.47 10.62
N VAL A 297 2.47 10.84 11.64
CA VAL A 297 1.93 10.83 13.00
C VAL A 297 2.98 11.23 14.04
N GLY A 298 2.75 12.35 14.73
CA GLY A 298 3.65 12.91 15.75
C GLY A 298 3.54 12.36 17.19
N GLY A 299 2.90 11.20 17.42
CA GLY A 299 2.46 10.79 18.77
C GLY A 299 1.31 9.75 18.81
N PRO A 300 1.02 9.17 19.99
CA PRO A 300 0.03 8.10 20.13
C PRO A 300 -1.42 8.61 20.04
N CYS A 301 -2.34 7.75 19.59
CA CYS A 301 -3.78 8.05 19.60
C CYS A 301 -4.30 8.12 21.03
N THR A 302 -4.90 9.24 21.41
CA THR A 302 -5.41 9.52 22.78
C THR A 302 -6.92 9.74 22.83
N GLU A 303 -7.58 9.79 21.68
CA GLU A 303 -9.02 10.00 21.59
C GLU A 303 -9.65 9.15 20.49
N GLY A 304 -10.85 8.63 20.77
CA GLY A 304 -11.65 7.90 19.80
C GLY A 304 -11.31 6.42 19.67
N PRO A 305 -11.88 5.74 18.65
CA PRO A 305 -11.53 4.37 18.33
C PRO A 305 -10.04 4.26 18.00
N GLY A 306 -9.40 3.21 18.51
CA GLY A 306 -7.94 3.05 18.38
C GLY A 306 -7.12 3.77 19.44
N THR A 307 -7.73 4.35 20.49
CA THR A 307 -7.00 4.95 21.63
C THR A 307 -5.96 3.97 22.19
N ILE A 308 -4.73 4.47 22.36
CA ILE A 308 -3.53 3.73 22.75
C ILE A 308 -3.14 4.02 24.20
N VAL A 309 -3.31 5.28 24.62
CA VAL A 309 -2.96 5.78 25.95
C VAL A 309 -3.96 6.86 26.36
N SER A 310 -4.13 7.07 27.66
CA SER A 310 -4.94 8.17 28.18
C SER A 310 -4.30 9.53 27.86
N LYS A 311 -5.12 10.57 27.99
CA LYS A 311 -4.65 11.96 27.90
C LYS A 311 -3.79 12.32 29.11
N ASP A 312 -3.98 11.73 30.28
CA ASP A 312 -3.20 12.08 31.47
C ASP A 312 -1.74 11.61 31.34
N LEU A 313 -0.78 12.54 31.46
CA LEU A 313 0.66 12.25 31.43
C LEU A 313 1.12 11.43 32.65
N SER A 314 0.34 11.42 33.74
CA SER A 314 0.60 10.56 34.90
C SER A 314 0.49 9.07 34.55
N GLU A 315 -0.34 8.75 33.55
CA GLU A 315 -0.43 7.41 32.98
C GLU A 315 0.65 7.24 31.90
N PRO A 316 1.70 6.43 32.15
CA PRO A 316 2.74 6.21 31.16
C PRO A 316 2.19 5.39 29.99
N VAL A 317 2.86 5.52 28.85
CA VAL A 317 2.67 4.59 27.74
C VAL A 317 3.04 3.17 28.21
N ARG A 318 2.20 2.19 27.88
CA ARG A 318 2.40 0.79 28.29
C ARG A 318 3.78 0.25 27.89
N SER A 319 4.37 -0.54 28.77
CA SER A 319 5.61 -1.27 28.54
C SER A 319 5.36 -2.75 28.19
N HIS A 320 6.41 -3.47 27.77
CA HIS A 320 6.34 -4.93 27.62
C HIS A 320 5.93 -5.65 28.92
N LYS A 321 6.39 -5.15 30.08
CA LYS A 321 6.03 -5.71 31.39
C LYS A 321 4.53 -5.57 31.68
N ASP A 322 3.91 -4.49 31.20
CA ASP A 322 2.48 -4.26 31.38
C ASP A 322 1.65 -5.18 30.49
N LEU A 323 2.14 -5.51 29.29
CA LEU A 323 1.51 -6.51 28.42
C LEU A 323 1.58 -7.92 29.03
N ASP A 324 2.73 -8.31 29.59
CA ASP A 324 2.91 -9.63 30.22
C ASP A 324 1.99 -9.80 31.44
N LYS A 325 1.71 -8.71 32.15
CA LYS A 325 0.83 -8.70 33.34
C LYS A 325 -0.64 -8.39 33.02
N ASP A 326 -1.00 -8.25 31.74
CA ASP A 326 -2.33 -7.82 31.26
C ASP A 326 -2.80 -6.48 31.89
N ALA A 327 -1.85 -5.60 32.23
CA ALA A 327 -2.07 -4.30 32.85
C ALA A 327 -2.21 -3.16 31.82
N ALA A 328 -2.55 -3.48 30.56
CA ALA A 328 -2.68 -2.53 29.46
C ALA A 328 -4.15 -2.38 29.00
N PRO A 329 -4.94 -1.47 29.61
CA PRO A 329 -6.39 -1.42 29.41
C PRO A 329 -6.83 -1.08 27.98
N TYR A 330 -6.04 -0.29 27.27
CA TYR A 330 -6.35 0.16 25.91
C TYR A 330 -5.93 -0.85 24.82
N PHE A 331 -5.01 -1.77 25.13
CA PHE A 331 -4.32 -2.58 24.13
C PHE A 331 -5.27 -3.48 23.32
N LYS A 332 -6.08 -4.32 23.99
CA LYS A 332 -6.96 -5.28 23.31
C LYS A 332 -8.02 -4.59 22.42
N LYS A 333 -8.54 -3.44 22.87
CA LYS A 333 -9.52 -2.64 22.11
C LYS A 333 -8.86 -2.00 20.88
N ALA A 334 -7.67 -1.42 21.05
CA ALA A 334 -6.92 -0.81 19.94
C ALA A 334 -6.54 -1.85 18.88
N VAL A 335 -6.00 -3.00 19.27
CA VAL A 335 -5.65 -4.10 18.34
C VAL A 335 -6.88 -4.53 17.53
N LYS A 336 -8.02 -4.78 18.19
CA LYS A 336 -9.25 -5.18 17.48
C LYS A 336 -9.70 -4.14 16.45
N PHE A 337 -9.59 -2.85 16.78
CA PHE A 337 -9.96 -1.77 15.86
C PHE A 337 -9.03 -1.72 14.64
N TYR A 338 -7.71 -1.66 14.85
CA TYR A 338 -6.75 -1.59 13.74
C TYR A 338 -6.70 -2.89 12.92
N ASP A 339 -6.96 -4.05 13.53
CA ASP A 339 -7.14 -5.32 12.82
C ASP A 339 -8.36 -5.27 11.87
N SER A 340 -9.45 -4.65 12.30
CA SER A 340 -10.64 -4.46 11.47
C SER A 340 -10.35 -3.52 10.30
N LEU A 341 -9.66 -2.41 10.57
CA LEU A 341 -9.25 -1.46 9.54
C LEU A 341 -8.28 -2.11 8.52
N ALA A 342 -7.31 -2.89 8.99
CA ALA A 342 -6.38 -3.61 8.12
C ALA A 342 -7.11 -4.60 7.21
N LYS A 343 -8.06 -5.37 7.74
CA LYS A 343 -8.89 -6.28 6.92
C LYS A 343 -9.68 -5.53 5.86
N GLN A 344 -10.22 -4.35 6.20
CA GLN A 344 -10.90 -3.49 5.24
C GLN A 344 -9.95 -3.06 4.12
N LEU A 345 -8.76 -2.54 4.43
CA LEU A 345 -7.77 -2.10 3.45
C LEU A 345 -7.31 -3.24 2.54
N VAL A 346 -7.01 -4.41 3.11
CA VAL A 346 -6.64 -5.63 2.35
C VAL A 346 -7.76 -6.05 1.41
N SER A 347 -9.02 -6.03 1.86
CA SER A 347 -10.16 -6.40 1.02
C SER A 347 -10.38 -5.43 -0.16
N GLN A 348 -9.90 -4.19 -0.03
CA GLN A 348 -10.01 -3.16 -1.06
C GLN A 348 -8.76 -3.06 -1.94
N GLY A 349 -7.67 -3.75 -1.59
CA GLY A 349 -6.39 -3.63 -2.28
C GLY A 349 -5.68 -2.29 -2.04
N HIS A 350 -5.89 -1.69 -0.87
CA HIS A 350 -5.28 -0.42 -0.49
C HIS A 350 -4.09 -0.64 0.46
N VAL A 351 -3.14 0.27 0.39
CA VAL A 351 -1.91 0.28 1.19
C VAL A 351 -1.99 1.37 2.26
N LEU A 352 -1.37 1.14 3.42
CA LEU A 352 -1.20 2.14 4.48
C LEU A 352 0.27 2.15 4.90
N ASP A 353 0.93 3.27 4.65
CA ASP A 353 2.25 3.59 5.16
C ASP A 353 2.08 4.49 6.39
N LEU A 354 2.77 4.17 7.47
CA LEU A 354 2.70 4.89 8.73
C LEU A 354 4.09 5.38 9.12
N PHE A 355 4.31 6.68 8.94
CA PHE A 355 5.49 7.42 9.36
C PHE A 355 5.21 8.02 10.72
N ALA A 356 5.89 7.51 11.74
CA ALA A 356 5.70 7.96 13.11
C ALA A 356 7.00 8.56 13.64
N SER A 357 6.95 9.80 14.10
CA SER A 357 8.08 10.53 14.70
C SER A 357 7.62 11.19 15.99
N ALA A 358 8.13 10.72 17.14
CA ALA A 358 7.86 11.33 18.44
C ALA A 358 8.95 10.94 19.44
N LEU A 359 9.16 11.77 20.46
CA LEU A 359 10.14 11.53 21.52
C LEU A 359 9.69 10.45 22.52
N ASP A 360 8.38 10.29 22.73
CA ASP A 360 7.80 9.26 23.59
C ASP A 360 7.47 8.01 22.76
N GLN A 361 7.33 6.85 23.40
CA GLN A 361 7.03 5.59 22.69
C GLN A 361 5.77 5.72 21.84
N LEU A 362 5.95 5.79 20.52
CA LEU A 362 4.91 5.62 19.52
C LEU A 362 4.49 4.15 19.55
N THR A 363 3.60 3.85 20.48
CA THR A 363 3.20 2.48 20.77
C THR A 363 2.36 1.83 19.67
N LEU A 364 2.26 2.43 18.48
CA LEU A 364 1.86 1.73 17.28
C LEU A 364 2.85 0.61 16.91
N LEU A 365 4.11 0.70 17.38
CA LEU A 365 5.23 -0.16 16.98
C LEU A 365 5.30 -1.57 17.61
N ILE A 366 4.51 -1.91 18.66
CA ILE A 366 4.76 -3.17 19.40
C ILE A 366 3.89 -4.36 18.96
N ARG A 367 2.73 -4.16 18.31
CA ARG A 367 2.05 -5.25 17.57
C ARG A 367 0.88 -4.76 16.73
N MET A 368 1.19 -4.23 15.56
CA MET A 368 0.26 -4.09 14.45
C MET A 368 0.49 -5.26 13.46
N ASP A 369 0.54 -6.51 13.94
CA ASP A 369 0.72 -7.74 13.13
C ASP A 369 -0.29 -7.84 11.96
N SER A 370 -1.42 -7.14 12.06
CA SER A 370 -2.43 -7.08 11.00
C SER A 370 -2.19 -5.94 10.00
N LEU A 371 -1.53 -4.85 10.40
CA LEU A 371 -1.21 -3.73 9.52
C LEU A 371 0.03 -4.02 8.66
N TYR A 372 0.97 -4.85 9.14
CA TYR A 372 2.06 -5.42 8.30
C TYR A 372 1.56 -6.28 7.12
N LYS A 373 0.29 -6.72 7.16
CA LYS A 373 -0.36 -7.45 6.05
C LYS A 373 -0.93 -6.53 4.98
N VAL A 374 -1.00 -5.23 5.26
CA VAL A 374 -1.26 -4.17 4.29
C VAL A 374 0.12 -3.82 3.72
N PHE A 375 0.31 -3.82 2.39
CA PHE A 375 1.61 -3.72 1.71
C PHE A 375 2.34 -2.37 1.91
N GLY A 376 2.69 -2.00 3.14
CA GLY A 376 3.32 -0.74 3.50
C GLY A 376 4.43 -0.93 4.55
N SER A 377 5.46 -0.10 4.45
CA SER A 377 6.56 -0.07 5.42
C SER A 377 6.20 0.82 6.61
N VAL A 378 6.45 0.33 7.82
CA VAL A 378 6.49 1.17 9.02
C VAL A 378 7.95 1.54 9.22
N LEU A 379 8.32 2.77 8.89
CA LEU A 379 9.67 3.29 9.11
C LEU A 379 9.66 4.16 10.38
N PRO A 380 10.34 3.73 11.47
CA PRO A 380 10.57 4.61 12.60
C PRO A 380 11.51 5.73 12.18
N LEU A 381 11.03 6.98 12.17
CA LEU A 381 11.88 8.15 12.02
C LEU A 381 12.51 8.42 13.38
N ASN A 382 13.75 7.98 13.57
CA ASN A 382 14.47 8.14 14.83
C ASN A 382 15.06 9.56 14.96
N TYR A 383 14.82 10.16 16.13
CA TYR A 383 15.38 11.40 16.68
C TYR A 383 15.14 12.70 15.88
N SER A 384 14.48 13.66 16.56
CA SER A 384 14.38 15.10 16.26
C SER A 384 15.09 15.53 14.96
N HIS A 385 14.31 15.89 13.94
CA HIS A 385 14.78 16.15 12.58
C HIS A 385 15.73 17.36 12.50
N GLY A 386 17.00 17.08 12.80
CA GLY A 386 18.18 17.88 12.50
C GLY A 386 19.20 17.13 11.63
N LEU A 387 18.82 15.97 11.07
CA LEU A 387 19.63 15.24 10.09
C LEU A 387 18.79 14.88 8.86
N ASN A 388 19.38 15.15 7.70
CA ASN A 388 18.90 14.96 6.34
C ASN A 388 17.85 13.85 6.13
N LEU A 389 16.76 14.21 5.44
CA LEU A 389 15.87 13.30 4.74
C LEU A 389 16.63 12.61 3.59
N ASN A 390 17.51 11.66 3.91
CA ASN A 390 17.94 10.65 2.97
C ASN A 390 17.01 9.45 3.13
N ILE A 391 16.24 9.18 2.09
CA ILE A 391 15.54 7.92 1.89
C ILE A 391 16.64 6.87 1.67
N GLU A 392 17.20 6.32 2.74
CA GLU A 392 18.14 5.19 2.66
C GLU A 392 17.36 3.88 2.61
N GLU A 393 17.70 3.06 1.60
CA GLU A 393 17.28 1.67 1.47
C GLU A 393 17.57 0.87 2.76
N PRO A 394 16.79 -0.19 3.05
CA PRO A 394 17.01 -1.01 4.24
C PRO A 394 18.32 -1.80 4.07
N ALA A 395 19.40 -1.26 4.63
CA ALA A 395 20.63 -2.02 4.85
C ALA A 395 20.40 -3.03 5.99
N GLU A 396 20.55 -4.30 5.63
CA GLU A 396 20.79 -5.50 6.44
C GLU A 396 20.89 -5.30 7.97
N ALA A 397 19.83 -5.71 8.68
CA ALA A 397 19.89 -6.00 10.11
C ALA A 397 20.20 -7.49 10.34
N ASP A 398 21.40 -7.92 9.96
CA ASP A 398 21.99 -9.17 10.43
C ASP A 398 22.86 -8.85 11.66
N LYS A 399 22.34 -9.19 12.85
CA LYS A 399 23.05 -9.60 14.08
C LYS A 399 22.12 -9.46 15.29
N ILE A 400 21.50 -10.56 15.71
CA ILE A 400 21.60 -11.16 17.06
C ILE A 400 21.46 -12.68 16.91
#